data_AF-A0A1H3YQ80-F1
#
_entry.id   AF-A0A1H3YQ80-F1
#
_cell.length_a   1.000
_cell.length_b   1.000
_cell.length_c   1.000
_cell.angle_alpha   90.00
_cell.angle_beta   90.00
_cell.angle_gamma   90.00
#
_symmetry.space_group_name_H-M   'P 1'
#
loop_
_entity.id
_entity.type
_entity.pdbx_description
1 polymer ?
#
loop_
_entity_poly.entity_id
_entity_poly.type
_entity_poly.pdbx_seq_one_letter_code
_entity_poly.pdbx_strand_id
1 'polypeptide(L)'
;MQQYRAGEEGQPLPPRSDRFYKVGDDWYFQVRGGACFGPFTCRGEAERAVRIYFSHSQDTDATPAGNGAVIHPFGSLRAKRWRKQFR
;
A
#
# COMPACT_ATOMS: atom_id res chain seq x y z
N MET A 1 3.58 2.46 -20.78
CA MET A 1 2.64 1.74 -21.67
C MET A 1 2.32 0.41 -21.01
N GLN A 2 1.05 0.08 -20.84
CA GLN A 2 0.66 -1.21 -20.26
C GLN A 2 0.93 -2.31 -21.30
N GLN A 3 1.64 -3.36 -20.92
CA GLN A 3 2.02 -4.46 -21.82
C GLN A 3 1.01 -5.62 -21.73
N TYR A 4 0.88 -6.39 -22.80
CA TYR A 4 0.15 -7.66 -22.80
C TYR A 4 0.90 -8.69 -21.95
N ARG A 5 0.16 -9.46 -21.14
CA ARG A 5 0.67 -10.69 -20.53
C ARG A 5 0.39 -11.88 -21.46
N ALA A 6 1.08 -12.98 -21.21
CA ALA A 6 0.85 -14.23 -21.93
C ALA A 6 -0.64 -14.61 -21.89
N GLY A 7 -1.24 -14.87 -23.05
CA GLY A 7 -2.65 -15.23 -23.19
C GLY A 7 -3.63 -14.05 -23.23
N GLU A 8 -3.14 -12.81 -23.17
CA GLU A 8 -3.95 -11.61 -23.41
C GLU A 8 -3.80 -11.10 -24.85
N GLU A 9 -3.08 -11.80 -25.73
CA GLU A 9 -2.89 -11.40 -27.11
C GLU A 9 -4.23 -11.37 -27.89
N GLY A 10 -4.44 -10.33 -28.69
CA GLY A 10 -5.62 -10.21 -29.56
C GLY A 10 -6.92 -9.78 -28.87
N GLN A 11 -6.90 -9.53 -27.57
CA GLN A 11 -8.03 -8.95 -26.82
C GLN A 11 -7.74 -7.51 -26.40
N PRO A 12 -8.76 -6.66 -26.16
CA PRO A 12 -8.56 -5.36 -25.54
C PRO A 12 -7.86 -5.50 -24.19
N LEU A 13 -6.84 -4.67 -23.96
CA LEU A 13 -6.04 -4.74 -22.75
C LEU A 13 -6.93 -4.51 -21.50
N PRO A 14 -6.97 -5.45 -20.54
CA PRO A 14 -7.83 -5.29 -19.37
C PRO A 14 -7.37 -4.09 -18.52
N PRO A 15 -8.30 -3.36 -17.88
CA PRO A 15 -7.93 -2.28 -16.97
C PRO A 15 -7.11 -2.84 -15.81
N ARG A 16 -5.94 -2.25 -15.57
CA ARG A 16 -5.08 -2.62 -14.43
C ARG A 16 -4.82 -1.38 -13.59
N SER A 17 -5.14 -1.45 -12.31
CA SER A 17 -4.76 -0.44 -11.33
C SER A 17 -3.28 -0.55 -10.98
N ASP A 18 -2.65 0.60 -10.74
CA ASP A 18 -1.32 0.64 -10.13
C ASP A 18 -1.41 0.07 -8.70
N ARG A 19 -0.31 -0.53 -8.21
CA ARG A 19 -0.23 -0.99 -6.82
C ARG A 19 -0.15 0.18 -5.85
N PHE A 20 0.25 1.36 -6.33
CA PHE A 20 0.30 2.59 -5.58
C PHE A 20 -0.93 3.43 -5.84
N TYR A 21 -1.56 3.94 -4.79
CA TYR A 21 -2.72 4.82 -4.92
C TYR A 21 -2.69 5.92 -3.86
N LYS A 22 -3.33 7.05 -4.16
CA LYS A 22 -3.42 8.22 -3.27
C LYS A 22 -4.83 8.34 -2.72
N VAL A 23 -4.97 8.53 -1.41
CA VAL A 23 -6.25 8.87 -0.76
C VAL A 23 -6.05 10.16 0.01
N GLY A 24 -6.73 11.23 -0.43
CA GLY A 24 -6.46 12.58 0.08
C GLY A 24 -5.03 13.01 -0.24
N ASP A 25 -4.24 13.26 0.80
CA ASP A 25 -2.82 13.63 0.70
C ASP A 25 -1.85 12.49 0.98
N ASP A 26 -2.36 11.34 1.38
CA ASP A 26 -1.56 10.19 1.74
C ASP A 26 -1.41 9.21 0.58
N TRP A 27 -0.25 8.58 0.50
CA TRP A 27 0.04 7.50 -0.43
C TRP A 27 -0.06 6.13 0.24
N TYR A 28 -0.50 5.14 -0.52
CA TYR A 28 -0.66 3.76 -0.08
C TYR A 28 -0.13 2.81 -1.15
N PHE A 29 0.21 1.58 -0.76
CA PHE A 29 0.39 0.50 -1.71
C PHE A 29 -0.31 -0.79 -1.28
N GLN A 30 -0.74 -1.58 -2.25
CA GLN A 30 -1.38 -2.88 -2.01
C GLN A 30 -0.54 -4.02 -2.59
N VAL A 31 -0.46 -5.12 -1.85
CA VAL A 31 0.16 -6.37 -2.30
C VAL A 31 -0.91 -7.40 -2.67
N ARG A 32 -0.51 -8.41 -3.45
CA ARG A 32 -1.39 -9.54 -3.74
C ARG A 32 -1.73 -10.26 -2.42
N GLY A 33 -2.98 -10.72 -2.29
CA GLY A 33 -3.49 -11.27 -1.03
C GLY A 33 -4.25 -10.25 -0.17
N GLY A 34 -4.39 -9.00 -0.64
CA GLY A 34 -5.30 -8.00 -0.05
C GLY A 34 -4.68 -7.12 1.03
N ALA A 35 -3.46 -7.40 1.48
CA ALA A 35 -2.77 -6.54 2.45
C ALA A 35 -2.42 -5.17 1.83
N CYS A 36 -2.62 -4.11 2.61
CA CYS A 36 -2.39 -2.73 2.19
C CYS A 36 -1.52 -2.01 3.22
N PHE A 37 -0.66 -1.11 2.72
CA PHE A 37 0.36 -0.41 3.50
C PHE A 37 0.27 1.10 3.27
N GLY A 38 0.55 1.87 4.32
CA GLY A 38 0.45 3.32 4.37
C GLY A 38 -0.16 3.77 5.71
N PRO A 39 -0.47 5.07 5.88
CA PRO A 39 -0.23 6.16 4.95
C PRO A 39 1.26 6.54 4.81
N PHE A 40 1.69 6.86 3.60
CA PHE A 40 2.99 7.43 3.28
C PHE A 40 2.85 8.89 2.87
N THR A 41 3.86 9.71 3.17
CA THR A 41 3.83 11.16 2.89
C THR A 41 3.95 11.46 1.40
N CYS A 42 4.65 10.60 0.65
CA CYS A 42 4.81 10.73 -0.78
C CYS A 42 4.94 9.36 -1.45
N ARG A 43 4.75 9.33 -2.77
CA ARG A 43 4.88 8.11 -3.58
C ARG A 43 6.25 7.43 -3.45
N GLY A 44 7.33 8.21 -3.42
CA GLY A 44 8.69 7.66 -3.32
C GLY A 44 8.96 6.94 -2.00
N GLU A 45 8.30 7.34 -0.91
CA GLU A 45 8.36 6.64 0.38
C GLU A 45 7.64 5.29 0.29
N ALA A 46 6.44 5.26 -0.31
CA ALA A 46 5.71 4.02 -0.57
C ALA A 46 6.51 3.05 -1.46
N GLU A 47 7.17 3.55 -2.50
CA GLU A 47 8.03 2.77 -3.40
C GLU A 47 9.26 2.20 -2.67
N ARG A 48 9.87 2.95 -1.75
CA ARG A 48 10.95 2.43 -0.91
C ARG A 48 10.44 1.33 0.02
N ALA A 49 9.29 1.54 0.65
CA ALA A 49 8.67 0.57 1.54
C ALA A 49 8.33 -0.75 0.83
N VAL A 50 7.82 -0.70 -0.42
CA VAL A 50 7.55 -1.92 -1.19
C VAL A 50 8.81 -2.72 -1.49
N ARG A 51 9.94 -2.05 -1.79
CA ARG A 51 11.22 -2.72 -2.04
C ARG A 51 11.73 -3.45 -0.81
N ILE A 52 11.59 -2.82 0.37
CA ILE A 52 11.93 -3.42 1.66
C ILE A 52 11.03 -4.63 1.94
N TYR A 53 9.73 -4.50 1.69
CA TYR A 53 8.76 -5.58 1.90
C TYR A 53 9.12 -6.84 1.10
N PHE A 54 9.49 -6.70 -0.18
CA PHE A 54 9.89 -7.83 -1.01
C PHE A 54 11.33 -8.31 -0.76
N SER A 55 12.21 -7.49 -0.19
CA SER A 55 13.59 -7.92 0.11
C SER A 55 13.69 -8.75 1.39
N HIS A 56 12.80 -8.54 2.36
CA HIS A 56 12.84 -9.21 3.67
C HIS A 56 11.90 -10.43 3.76
N SER A 57 11.35 -10.91 2.65
CA SER A 57 10.30 -11.94 2.63
C SER A 57 10.78 -13.38 2.88
N GLN A 58 11.93 -13.60 3.52
CA GLN A 58 12.35 -14.94 3.95
C GLN A 58 12.07 -15.23 5.43
N ASP A 59 11.78 -14.22 6.25
CA ASP A 59 11.45 -14.39 7.67
C ASP A 59 9.98 -14.01 7.92
N THR A 60 9.08 -14.83 7.39
CA THR A 60 7.64 -14.72 7.65
C THR A 60 7.34 -15.18 9.08
N ASP A 61 7.59 -14.32 10.06
CA ASP A 61 7.05 -14.37 11.43
C ASP A 61 7.35 -13.08 12.21
N ALA A 62 8.25 -12.23 11.71
CA ALA A 62 8.39 -10.87 12.18
C ALA A 62 7.23 -10.02 11.63
N THR A 63 6.08 -10.04 12.30
CA THR A 63 5.26 -8.81 12.36
C THR A 63 6.20 -7.76 12.94
N PRO A 64 6.69 -6.76 12.17
CA PRO A 64 7.51 -5.74 12.75
C PRO A 64 6.61 -5.01 13.74
N ALA A 65 6.91 -5.20 15.03
CA ALA A 65 6.28 -4.56 16.18
C ALA A 65 6.64 -3.06 16.20
N GLY A 66 6.29 -2.39 15.11
CA GLY A 66 6.60 -1.01 14.77
C GLY A 66 5.76 -0.64 13.54
N ASN A 67 4.50 -0.29 13.80
CA ASN A 67 3.57 0.29 12.81
C ASN A 67 3.32 -0.58 11.57
N GLY A 68 3.08 -1.88 11.76
CA GLY A 68 2.35 -2.68 10.76
C GLY A 68 1.03 -2.00 10.46
N ALA A 69 0.86 -1.59 9.20
CA ALA A 69 -0.23 -0.76 8.70
C ALA A 69 -1.59 -1.44 8.94
N VAL A 70 -2.14 -1.25 10.14
CA VAL A 70 -3.57 -1.37 10.39
C VAL A 70 -4.21 -0.25 9.59
N ILE A 71 -4.97 -0.63 8.56
CA ILE A 71 -5.87 0.28 7.86
C ILE A 71 -6.84 0.81 8.92
N HIS A 72 -6.60 2.02 9.42
CA HIS A 72 -7.70 2.77 10.00
C HIS A 72 -8.60 3.17 8.84
N PRO A 73 -9.93 2.94 8.91
CA PRO A 73 -10.89 3.32 7.85
C PRO A 73 -10.94 4.83 7.57
N PHE A 74 -10.11 5.61 8.26
CA PHE A 74 -9.99 7.03 8.11
C PHE A 74 -8.50 7.40 8.10
N GLY A 75 -8.02 7.94 6.98
CA GLY A 75 -6.62 8.29 6.69
C GLY A 75 -5.94 9.20 7.71
N SER A 76 -4.69 9.61 7.43
CA SER A 76 -3.74 10.15 8.42
C SER A 76 -4.22 11.38 9.21
N LEU A 77 -5.18 12.13 8.67
CA LEU A 77 -5.83 13.26 9.35
C LEU A 77 -6.80 12.88 10.47
N ARG A 78 -7.37 11.66 10.49
CA ARG A 78 -8.33 11.26 11.54
C ARG A 78 -7.68 10.54 12.72
N ALA A 79 -6.54 9.89 12.52
CA ALA A 79 -5.77 9.25 13.60
C ALA A 79 -5.28 10.26 14.66
N LYS A 80 -4.91 11.48 14.24
CA LYS A 80 -4.49 12.55 15.19
C LYS A 80 -5.65 13.13 16.00
N ARG A 81 -6.89 13.11 15.48
CA ARG A 81 -8.08 13.63 16.18
C ARG A 81 -8.64 12.64 17.21
N TRP A 82 -8.55 11.33 16.96
CA TRP A 82 -9.04 10.31 17.90
C TRP A 82 -8.33 10.37 19.26
N ARG A 83 -7.02 10.59 19.28
CA ARG A 83 -6.24 10.72 20.53
C ARG A 83 -6.56 11.96 21.37
N LYS A 84 -7.25 12.97 20.80
CA LYS A 84 -7.64 14.18 21.53
C LYS A 84 -9.06 14.14 22.10
N GLN A 85 -9.87 13.14 21.76
CA GLN A 85 -11.29 13.10 22.15
C GLN A 85 -11.57 12.22 23.38
N PHE A 86 -10.56 11.54 23.92
CA PHE A 86 -10.66 10.69 25.12
C PHE A 86 -9.60 11.03 26.18
N ARG A 87 -9.22 12.31 26.30
CA ARG A 87 -8.40 12.80 27.41
C ARG A 87 -9.20 13.81 28.23
#